data_AF-A0AA44KU29-F1
#
_entry.id   AF-A0AA44KU29-F1
#
_cell.length_a   1.000
_cell.length_b   1.000
_cell.length_c   1.000
_cell.angle_alpha   90.00
_cell.angle_beta   90.00
_cell.angle_gamma   90.00
#
_symmetry.space_group_name_H-M   'P 1'
#
loop_
_entity.id
_entity.type
_entity.pdbx_description
1 polymer ?
#
loop_
_entity_poly.entity_id
_entity_poly.type
_entity_poly.pdbx_seq_one_letter_code
_entity_poly.pdbx_strand_id
1 'polypeptide(L)' 'MREKERLKQWRADLQQIILEKSKEKRKKMKNKKYSIPGNTADFMNGKNTYRKENGVWKQRNK' A
#
# COMPACT_ATOMS: atom_id res chain seq x y z
N MET A 1 -2.19 38.20 -22.07
CA MET A 1 -1.38 37.08 -22.57
C MET A 1 -0.47 36.49 -21.48
N ARG A 2 0.47 37.28 -20.92
CA ARG A 2 1.43 36.84 -19.87
C ARG A 2 0.84 36.13 -18.64
N GLU A 3 -0.30 36.59 -18.13
CA GLU A 3 -0.88 36.02 -16.91
C GLU A 3 -1.48 34.62 -17.13
N LYS A 4 -2.11 34.40 -18.30
CA LYS A 4 -2.62 33.08 -18.70
C LYS A 4 -1.49 32.08 -18.92
N GLU A 5 -0.35 32.52 -19.44
CA GLU A 5 0.85 31.68 -19.60
C GLU A 5 1.46 31.33 -18.24
N ARG A 6 1.52 32.29 -17.31
CA ARG A 6 1.99 32.05 -15.94
C ARG A 6 1.10 31.05 -15.20
N LEU A 7 -0.23 31.15 -15.36
CA LEU A 7 -1.19 30.18 -14.81
C LEU A 7 -1.03 28.78 -15.40
N LYS A 8 -0.74 28.68 -16.70
CA LYS A 8 -0.44 27.39 -17.36
C LYS A 8 0.85 26.78 -16.81
N GLN A 9 1.90 27.59 -16.67
CA GLN A 9 3.18 27.15 -16.10
C GLN A 9 2.99 26.66 -14.66
N TRP A 10 2.30 27.44 -13.82
CA TRP A 10 2.06 27.08 -12.42
C TRP A 10 1.29 25.78 -12.28
N ARG A 11 0.28 25.53 -13.13
CA ARG A 11 -0.45 24.26 -13.15
C ARG A 11 0.44 23.08 -13.56
N ALA A 12 1.32 23.27 -14.55
CA ALA A 12 2.25 22.23 -14.97
C ALA A 12 3.23 21.88 -13.85
N ASP A 13 3.79 22.89 -13.18
CA ASP A 13 4.72 22.71 -12.07
C ASP A 13 4.04 21.95 -10.90
N LEU A 14 2.79 22.29 -10.57
CA LEU A 14 2.01 21.57 -9.55
C LEU A 14 1.78 20.10 -9.91
N GLN A 15 1.44 19.79 -11.16
CA GLN A 15 1.26 18.42 -11.61
C GLN A 15 2.56 17.62 -11.53
N GLN A 16 3.69 18.24 -11.87
CA GLN A 16 5.01 17.62 -11.78
C GLN A 16 5.39 17.28 -10.34
N ILE A 17 5.16 18.20 -9.39
CA ILE A 17 5.40 17.99 -7.96
C ILE A 17 4.54 16.83 -7.42
N ILE A 18 3.26 16.77 -7.80
CA ILE A 18 2.36 15.68 -7.38
C ILE A 18 2.84 14.34 -7.94
N LEU A 19 3.23 14.30 -9.21
CA LEU A 19 3.72 13.09 -9.87
C LEU A 19 5.02 12.59 -9.22
N GLU A 20 5.96 13.48 -8.93
CA GLU A 20 7.22 13.14 -8.27
C GLU A 20 6.99 12.57 -6.86
N LYS A 21 6.18 13.24 -6.04
CA LYS A 21 5.78 12.73 -4.71
C LYS A 21 5.09 11.37 -4.80
N SER A 22 4.26 11.14 -5.82
CA SER A 22 3.59 9.85 -6.02
C SER A 22 4.58 8.74 -6.39
N LYS A 23 5.58 9.03 -7.23
CA LYS A 23 6.64 8.09 -7.62
C LYS A 23 7.47 7.71 -6.41
N GLU A 24 7.81 8.67 -5.55
CA GLU A 24 8.58 8.40 -4.35
C GLU A 24 7.80 7.57 -3.32
N LYS A 25 6.51 7.82 -3.13
CA LYS A 25 5.64 6.96 -2.32
C LYS A 25 5.59 5.52 -2.85
N ARG A 26 5.47 5.33 -4.16
CA ARG A 26 5.50 4.00 -4.80
C ARG A 26 6.84 3.29 -4.61
N LYS A 27 7.96 4.00 -4.73
CA LYS A 27 9.30 3.46 -4.45
C LYS A 27 9.41 3.00 -2.99
N LYS A 28 8.97 3.83 -2.04
CA LYS A 28 8.94 3.47 -0.60
C LYS A 28 8.05 2.25 -0.31
N MET A 29 6.90 2.13 -0.97
CA MET A 29 6.02 0.96 -0.84
C MET A 29 6.64 -0.33 -1.44
N LYS A 30 7.30 -0.24 -2.59
CA LYS A 30 8.03 -1.39 -3.17
C LYS A 30 9.13 -1.88 -2.23
N ASN A 31 9.80 -0.97 -1.54
CA ASN A 31 10.85 -1.29 -0.57
C ASN A 31 10.30 -1.75 0.80
N LYS A 32 9.02 -1.48 1.10
CA LYS A 32 8.28 -2.07 2.25
C LYS A 32 7.70 -3.45 1.94
N LYS A 33 8.32 -4.20 1.04
CA LYS A 33 8.15 -5.65 1.05
C LYS A 33 8.87 -6.15 2.30
N TYR A 34 8.13 -6.33 3.39
CA TYR A 34 8.52 -7.31 4.39
C TYR A 34 8.56 -8.65 3.66
N SER A 35 9.71 -8.95 3.07
CA SER A 35 9.98 -10.25 2.48
C SER A 35 10.04 -11.20 3.66
N ILE A 36 8.91 -11.80 4.02
CA ILE A 36 8.84 -12.81 5.07
C ILE A 36 9.81 -13.91 4.62
N PRO A 37 10.96 -14.09 5.29
CA PRO A 37 11.90 -15.13 4.91
C PRO A 37 11.24 -16.46 5.29
N GLY A 38 10.84 -17.24 4.28
CA GLY A 38 10.15 -18.52 4.47
C GLY A 38 9.01 -18.73 3.48
N ASN A 39 8.53 -19.97 3.40
CA ASN A 39 7.40 -20.33 2.57
C ASN A 39 6.13 -19.65 3.12
N THR A 40 5.63 -18.63 2.41
CA THR A 40 4.44 -17.89 2.82
C THR A 40 3.22 -18.81 2.98
N ALA A 41 3.18 -19.95 2.29
CA ALA A 41 2.12 -20.94 2.44
C ALA A 41 2.12 -21.63 3.83
N ASP A 42 3.29 -21.81 4.44
CA ASP A 42 3.41 -22.40 5.77
C ASP A 42 2.97 -21.41 6.86
N PHE A 43 3.26 -20.12 6.66
CA PHE A 43 2.85 -19.03 7.55
C PHE A 43 1.35 -18.68 7.42
N MET A 44 0.86 -18.52 6.20
CA MET A 44 -0.55 -18.25 5.87
C MET A 44 -1.39 -19.53 5.89
N ASN A 45 -1.10 -20.46 6.80
CA ASN A 45 -1.90 -21.66 6.91
C ASN A 45 -3.27 -21.32 7.54
N GLY A 46 -4.34 -21.92 7.02
CA GLY A 46 -5.67 -21.83 7.61
C GLY A 46 -5.78 -22.51 8.98
N LYS A 47 -4.72 -23.21 9.43
CA LYS A 47 -4.68 -23.92 10.71
C LYS A 47 -4.62 -22.93 11.88
N ASN A 48 -3.93 -21.81 11.74
CA ASN A 48 -3.84 -20.76 12.76
C ASN A 48 -4.92 -19.69 12.61
N THR A 49 -5.93 -19.92 11.76
CA THR A 49 -7.05 -18.99 11.61
C THR A 49 -8.08 -19.25 12.71
N TYR A 50 -8.24 -18.26 13.60
CA TYR A 50 -9.27 -18.26 14.63
C TYR A 50 -10.49 -17.47 14.14
N ARG A 51 -11.68 -17.99 14.43
CA ARG A 51 -12.95 -17.28 14.23
C ARG A 51 -13.71 -17.21 15.56
N LYS A 52 -14.54 -16.18 15.70
CA LYS A 52 -15.41 -16.04 16.86
C LYS A 52 -16.73 -16.73 16.55
N GLU A 53 -17.05 -17.76 17.32
CA GLU A 53 -18.27 -18.56 17.16
C GLU A 53 -18.97 -18.66 18.51
N ASN A 54 -20.20 -18.16 18.59
CA ASN A 54 -20.97 -18.05 19.83
C ASN A 54 -20.19 -17.37 20.98
N GLY A 55 -19.46 -16.30 20.66
CA GLY A 55 -18.67 -15.54 21.63
C GLY A 55 -17.31 -16.16 22.01
N VAL A 56 -17.05 -17.41 21.60
CA VAL A 56 -15.82 -18.15 21.91
C VAL A 56 -14.89 -18.15 20.69
N TRP A 57 -13.59 -17.94 20.93
CA TRP A 57 -12.58 -18.09 19.89
C TRP A 57 -12.35 -19.57 19.59
N LYS A 58 -12.66 -19.98 18.36
CA LYS A 58 -12.46 -21.35 17.87
C LYS A 58 -11.48 -21.36 16.70
N GLN A 59 -10.60 -22.34 16.70
CA GLN A 59 -9.70 -22.61 15.60
C GLN A 59 -10.46 -23.35 14.50
N ARG A 60 -10.29 -22.97 13.23
CA ARG A 60 -11.12 -23.46 12.11
C ARG A 60 -11.05 -24.98 11.88
N ASN A 61 -9.94 -25.63 12.23
CA ASN A 61 -9.69 -27.06 11.95
C ASN A 61 -9.85 -27.96 13.19
N LYS A 62 -10.57 -27.51 14.22
CA LYS A 62 -10.79 -28.29 15.44
C LYS A 62 -12.26 -28.62 15.63
#